data_AF-A0A542ED01-F1
#
_entry.id   AF-A0A542ED01-F1
#
_cell.length_a   1.000
_cell.length_b   1.000
_cell.length_c   1.000
_cell.angle_alpha   90.00
_cell.angle_beta   90.00
_cell.angle_gamma   90.00
#
_symmetry.space_group_name_H-M   'P 1'
#
loop_
_entity.id
_entity.type
_entity.pdbx_description
1 polymer ?
#
loop_
_entity_poly.entity_id
_entity_poly.type
_entity_poly.pdbx_seq_one_letter_code
_entity_poly.pdbx_strand_id
1 'polypeptide(L)'
;MSGAETSDDGRYIIVDGRRWRATDPSIPQKLKAELVAELMRARRLVRTRGDEVRPFVQDAKVALGERGEPWWEQASDDGVRERLAASMRVLLRHRDGKTICPSDAARVAGGDDWRELMPVAREVAGTLASEEVVVIQQRGEPVDLDAAKGPIRLAAGPELKR
;
A
#
# COMPACT_ATOMS: atom_id res chain seq x y z
N MET A 1 11.09 -24.38 17.62
CA MET A 1 10.30 -23.24 17.11
C MET A 1 8.95 -23.80 16.72
N SER A 2 7.90 -23.55 17.51
CA SER A 2 6.55 -23.86 17.07
C SER A 2 6.30 -23.10 15.77
N GLY A 3 5.81 -23.79 14.74
CA GLY A 3 5.44 -23.16 13.50
C GLY A 3 4.38 -22.09 13.77
N ALA A 4 4.37 -21.03 12.96
CA ALA A 4 3.30 -20.06 13.03
C ALA A 4 1.98 -20.75 12.63
N GLU A 5 1.03 -20.79 13.54
CA GLU A 5 -0.31 -21.34 13.28
C GLU A 5 -1.22 -20.23 12.74
N THR A 6 -2.22 -20.59 11.93
CA THR A 6 -3.23 -19.64 11.45
C THR A 6 -4.55 -19.96 12.17
N SER A 7 -5.29 -18.93 12.60
CA SER A 7 -6.61 -19.13 13.22
C SER A 7 -7.60 -19.75 12.23
N ASP A 8 -8.64 -20.42 12.74
CA ASP A 8 -9.65 -21.10 11.92
C ASP A 8 -10.35 -20.15 10.92
N ASP A 9 -10.53 -18.88 11.31
CA ASP A 9 -11.12 -17.84 10.47
C ASP A 9 -10.12 -17.17 9.50
N GLY A 10 -8.84 -17.57 9.53
CA GLY A 10 -7.77 -17.02 8.70
C GLY A 10 -7.33 -15.59 9.06
N ARG A 11 -7.93 -14.96 10.09
CA ARG A 11 -7.72 -13.54 10.42
C ARG A 11 -6.43 -13.28 11.17
N TYR A 12 -5.87 -14.30 11.83
CA TYR A 12 -4.70 -14.18 12.68
C TYR A 12 -3.64 -15.24 12.39
N ILE A 13 -2.39 -14.83 12.50
CA ILE A 13 -1.22 -15.69 12.66
C ILE A 13 -0.86 -15.72 14.15
N ILE A 14 -0.66 -16.90 14.71
CA ILE A 14 -0.34 -17.14 16.12
C ILE A 14 1.14 -17.53 16.21
N VAL A 15 1.92 -16.73 16.94
CA VAL A 15 3.35 -16.97 17.18
C VAL A 15 3.59 -16.85 18.68
N ASP A 16 4.10 -17.93 19.30
CA ASP A 16 4.34 -18.02 20.75
C ASP A 16 3.11 -17.60 21.59
N GLY A 17 1.92 -18.04 21.17
CA GLY A 17 0.64 -17.70 21.82
C GLY A 17 0.11 -16.29 21.54
N ARG A 18 0.89 -15.43 20.87
CA ARG A 18 0.47 -14.08 20.50
C ARG A 18 -0.19 -14.04 19.13
N ARG A 19 -1.35 -13.41 19.05
CA ARG A 19 -2.08 -13.16 17.80
C ARG A 19 -1.55 -11.93 17.07
N TRP A 20 -1.29 -12.10 15.79
CA TRP A 20 -0.92 -11.05 14.84
C TRP A 20 -1.91 -11.09 13.69
N ARG A 21 -2.40 -9.94 13.22
CA ARG A 21 -3.31 -9.91 12.08
C ARG A 21 -2.64 -10.52 10.84
N ALA A 22 -3.32 -11.43 10.18
CA ALA A 22 -2.86 -12.02 8.92
C ALA A 22 -2.93 -10.99 7.79
N THR A 23 -2.08 -11.16 6.77
CA THR A 23 -2.19 -10.41 5.52
C THR A 23 -3.58 -10.63 4.92
N ASP A 24 -4.19 -9.55 4.43
CA ASP A 24 -5.48 -9.61 3.74
C ASP A 24 -5.40 -10.60 2.55
N PRO A 25 -6.24 -11.66 2.54
CA PRO A 25 -6.20 -12.68 1.52
C PRO A 25 -6.74 -12.20 0.16
N SER A 26 -7.48 -11.08 0.11
CA SER A 26 -8.05 -10.53 -1.12
C SER A 26 -7.02 -9.81 -2.00
N ILE A 27 -5.84 -9.48 -1.47
CA ILE A 27 -4.79 -8.81 -2.23
C ILE A 27 -4.30 -9.73 -3.36
N PRO A 28 -4.33 -9.28 -4.64
CA PRO A 28 -3.84 -10.09 -5.74
C PRO A 28 -2.39 -10.56 -5.54
N GLN A 29 -2.13 -11.84 -5.79
CA GLN A 29 -0.86 -12.51 -5.44
C GLN A 29 0.39 -11.75 -5.92
N LYS A 30 0.35 -11.16 -7.11
CA LYS A 30 1.45 -10.34 -7.64
C LYS A 30 1.70 -9.10 -6.77
N LEU A 31 0.67 -8.35 -6.43
CA LEU A 31 0.78 -7.15 -5.60
C LEU A 31 1.21 -7.54 -4.18
N LYS A 32 0.63 -8.61 -3.62
CA LYS A 32 1.06 -9.16 -2.32
C LYS A 32 2.56 -9.46 -2.30
N ALA A 33 3.09 -10.11 -3.34
CA ALA A 33 4.53 -10.40 -3.44
C ALA A 33 5.38 -9.12 -3.47
N GLU A 34 4.96 -8.08 -4.22
CA GLU A 34 5.64 -6.79 -4.25
C GLU A 34 5.66 -6.10 -2.88
N LEU A 35 4.51 -6.07 -2.18
CA LEU A 35 4.36 -5.49 -0.84
C LEU A 35 5.20 -6.24 0.21
N VAL A 36 5.19 -7.57 0.20
CA VAL A 36 6.01 -8.39 1.11
C VAL A 36 7.50 -8.16 0.86
N ALA A 37 7.92 -8.10 -0.41
CA ALA A 37 9.32 -7.84 -0.74
C ALA A 37 9.78 -6.47 -0.22
N GLU A 38 8.93 -5.44 -0.34
CA GLU A 38 9.21 -4.11 0.21
C GLU A 38 9.21 -4.11 1.75
N LEU A 39 8.27 -4.81 2.40
CA LEU A 39 8.30 -4.98 3.86
C LEU A 39 9.63 -5.58 4.34
N MET A 40 10.14 -6.60 3.63
CA MET A 40 11.42 -7.22 3.99
C MET A 40 12.61 -6.29 3.74
N ARG A 41 12.59 -5.49 2.67
CA ARG A 41 13.60 -4.42 2.46
C ARG A 41 13.55 -3.38 3.58
N ALA A 42 12.36 -2.85 3.90
CA ALA A 42 12.17 -1.87 4.97
C ALA A 42 12.65 -2.40 6.33
N ARG A 43 12.34 -3.67 6.66
CA ARG A 43 12.85 -4.32 7.89
C ARG A 43 14.38 -4.40 7.94
N ARG A 44 15.04 -4.64 6.80
CA ARG A 44 16.51 -4.61 6.72
C ARG A 44 17.04 -3.19 6.91
N LEU A 45 16.41 -2.19 6.28
CA LEU A 45 16.79 -0.79 6.45
C LEU A 45 16.67 -0.33 7.90
N VAL A 46 15.63 -0.73 8.65
CA VAL A 46 15.51 -0.40 10.09
C VAL A 46 16.74 -0.87 10.88
N ARG A 47 17.34 -2.01 10.51
CA ARG A 47 18.54 -2.51 11.21
C ARG A 47 19.77 -1.65 10.98
N THR A 48 19.85 -0.96 9.84
CA THR A 48 21.03 -0.17 9.46
C THR A 48 20.83 1.33 9.67
N ARG A 49 19.60 1.83 9.51
CA ARG A 49 19.24 3.26 9.56
C ARG A 49 18.41 3.62 10.80
N GLY A 50 17.95 2.63 11.57
CA GLY A 50 17.20 2.86 12.80
C GLY A 50 15.78 3.36 12.57
N ASP A 51 15.34 4.28 13.42
CA ASP A 51 13.94 4.66 13.54
C ASP A 51 13.41 5.48 12.37
N GLU A 52 14.29 6.18 11.64
CA GLU A 52 13.93 7.07 10.53
C GLU A 52 13.17 6.35 9.38
N VAL A 53 13.40 5.05 9.20
CA VAL A 53 12.77 4.22 8.16
C VAL A 53 11.65 3.32 8.69
N ARG A 54 11.29 3.42 9.98
CA ARG A 54 10.11 2.72 10.53
C ARG A 54 8.80 3.05 9.79
N PRO A 55 8.57 4.28 9.29
CA PRO A 55 7.40 4.56 8.48
C PRO A 55 7.26 3.65 7.26
N PHE A 56 8.35 3.13 6.70
CA PHE A 56 8.28 2.22 5.53
C PHE A 56 7.70 0.86 5.91
N VAL A 57 8.06 0.37 7.11
CA VAL A 57 7.47 -0.85 7.68
C VAL A 57 6.00 -0.62 8.02
N GLN A 58 5.65 0.56 8.54
CA GLN A 58 4.25 0.92 8.80
C GLN A 58 3.44 0.89 7.51
N ASP A 59 3.88 1.62 6.48
CA ASP A 59 3.21 1.65 5.17
C ASP A 59 3.00 0.25 4.61
N ALA A 60 4.05 -0.58 4.59
CA ALA A 60 3.95 -1.93 4.04
C ALA A 60 2.97 -2.81 4.82
N LYS A 61 2.95 -2.69 6.16
CA LYS A 61 2.00 -3.43 7.00
C LYS A 61 0.56 -2.95 6.85
N VAL A 62 0.34 -1.64 6.71
CA VAL A 62 -0.98 -1.08 6.42
C VAL A 62 -1.47 -1.55 5.05
N ALA A 63 -0.63 -1.48 4.02
CA ALA A 63 -0.97 -1.96 2.68
C ALA A 63 -1.34 -3.46 2.68
N LEU A 64 -0.57 -4.29 3.38
CA LEU A 64 -0.85 -5.73 3.56
C LEU A 64 -2.10 -6.01 4.42
N GLY A 65 -2.70 -4.99 5.03
CA GLY A 65 -3.82 -5.15 5.97
C GLY A 65 -3.42 -5.71 7.33
N GLU A 66 -2.11 -5.84 7.64
CA GLU A 66 -1.58 -6.32 8.92
C GLU A 66 -1.66 -5.26 10.04
N ARG A 67 -1.92 -4.00 9.67
CA ARG A 67 -2.12 -2.83 10.54
C ARG A 67 -3.18 -1.92 9.94
N GLY A 68 -3.62 -0.92 10.72
CA GLY A 68 -4.77 -0.07 10.38
C GLY A 68 -6.08 -0.76 10.75
N GLU A 69 -7.16 -0.40 10.07
CA GLU A 69 -8.47 -1.04 10.25
C GLU A 69 -8.44 -2.52 9.83
N PRO A 70 -9.15 -3.42 10.52
CA PRO A 70 -9.21 -4.83 10.14
C PRO A 70 -9.89 -5.03 8.79
N TRP A 71 -9.28 -5.83 7.90
CA TRP A 71 -9.80 -6.06 6.55
C TRP A 71 -11.08 -6.90 6.49
N TRP A 72 -11.50 -7.51 7.60
CA TRP A 72 -12.78 -8.26 7.71
C TRP A 72 -13.93 -7.42 8.25
N GLU A 73 -13.67 -6.15 8.58
CA GLU A 73 -14.67 -5.17 8.99
C GLU A 73 -14.94 -4.20 7.85
N GLN A 74 -16.11 -3.55 7.86
CA GLN A 74 -16.38 -2.47 6.94
C GLN A 74 -15.40 -1.33 7.22
N ALA A 75 -14.53 -1.03 6.25
CA ALA A 75 -13.58 0.05 6.39
C ALA A 75 -14.29 1.41 6.38
N SER A 76 -13.81 2.31 7.23
CA SER A 76 -14.17 3.73 7.16
C SER A 76 -13.51 4.40 5.94
N ASP A 77 -14.03 5.56 5.55
CA ASP A 77 -13.42 6.36 4.48
C ASP A 77 -11.94 6.68 4.78
N ASP A 78 -11.62 6.98 6.04
CA ASP A 78 -10.25 7.28 6.47
C ASP A 78 -9.36 6.03 6.40
N GLY A 79 -9.87 4.87 6.82
CA GLY A 79 -9.17 3.59 6.72
C GLY A 79 -8.86 3.20 5.26
N VAL A 80 -9.81 3.42 4.36
CA VAL A 80 -9.62 3.23 2.92
C VAL A 80 -8.55 4.17 2.38
N ARG A 81 -8.61 5.47 2.71
CA ARG A 81 -7.64 6.47 2.26
C ARG A 81 -6.23 6.17 2.78
N GLU A 82 -6.09 5.80 4.05
CA GLU A 82 -4.80 5.40 4.65
C GLU A 82 -4.20 4.21 3.90
N ARG A 83 -5.01 3.17 3.65
CA ARG A 83 -4.56 1.95 2.98
C ARG A 83 -4.19 2.18 1.52
N LEU A 84 -4.93 3.02 0.79
CA LEU A 84 -4.60 3.44 -0.57
C LEU A 84 -3.26 4.18 -0.61
N ALA A 85 -3.08 5.17 0.26
CA ALA A 85 -1.87 5.99 0.29
C ALA A 85 -0.63 5.15 0.64
N ALA A 86 -0.74 4.28 1.65
CA ALA A 86 0.30 3.33 2.02
C ALA A 86 0.66 2.41 0.85
N SER A 87 -0.34 1.86 0.15
CA SER A 87 -0.13 0.99 -1.01
C SER A 87 0.61 1.70 -2.15
N MET A 88 0.26 2.96 -2.45
CA MET A 88 0.95 3.74 -3.48
C MET A 88 2.43 3.96 -3.13
N ARG A 89 2.73 4.40 -1.89
CA ARG A 89 4.11 4.61 -1.42
C ARG A 89 4.93 3.33 -1.48
N VAL A 90 4.38 2.20 -1.04
CA VAL A 90 5.07 0.89 -1.01
C VAL A 90 5.36 0.38 -2.42
N LEU A 91 4.37 0.43 -3.31
CA LEU A 91 4.55 -0.03 -4.70
C LEU A 91 5.56 0.83 -5.46
N LEU A 92 5.54 2.16 -5.25
CA LEU A 92 6.51 3.06 -5.87
C LEU A 92 7.93 2.86 -5.34
N ARG A 93 8.10 2.68 -4.01
CA ARG A 93 9.40 2.27 -3.44
C ARG A 93 9.87 0.93 -4.01
N HIS A 94 8.96 -0.04 -4.15
CA HIS A 94 9.31 -1.36 -4.66
C HIS A 94 9.80 -1.35 -6.09
N ARG A 95 9.09 -0.64 -6.97
CA ARG A 95 9.31 -0.72 -8.42
C ARG A 95 10.42 0.21 -8.92
N ASP A 96 11.00 1.02 -8.03
CA ASP A 96 12.22 1.82 -8.18
C ASP A 96 12.42 2.42 -9.59
N GLY A 97 11.87 3.62 -9.79
CA GLY A 97 11.94 4.35 -11.07
C GLY A 97 10.87 3.95 -12.09
N LYS A 98 10.08 2.89 -11.83
CA LYS A 98 8.88 2.56 -12.63
C LYS A 98 7.61 3.17 -12.04
N THR A 99 6.57 3.25 -12.87
CA THR A 99 5.27 3.79 -12.48
C THR A 99 4.30 2.71 -11.98
N ILE A 100 3.27 3.15 -11.25
CA ILE A 100 2.08 2.36 -10.90
C ILE A 100 0.82 2.98 -11.53
N CYS A 101 -0.32 2.31 -11.43
CA CYS A 101 -1.65 2.89 -11.68
C CYS A 101 -2.37 3.09 -10.33
N PRO A 102 -3.27 4.07 -10.16
CA PRO A 102 -4.14 4.11 -8.98
C PRO A 102 -4.91 2.79 -8.73
N SER A 103 -5.24 2.06 -9.80
CA SER A 103 -5.90 0.75 -9.70
C SER A 103 -5.03 -0.32 -9.02
N ASP A 104 -3.70 -0.18 -9.03
CA ASP A 104 -2.83 -1.09 -8.29
C ASP A 104 -3.09 -0.95 -6.79
N ALA A 105 -3.18 0.28 -6.27
CA ALA A 105 -3.52 0.55 -4.88
C ALA A 105 -4.97 0.18 -4.55
N ALA A 106 -5.91 0.47 -5.45
CA ALA A 106 -7.31 0.10 -5.27
C ALA A 106 -7.48 -1.43 -5.14
N ARG A 107 -6.76 -2.22 -5.94
CA ARG A 107 -6.76 -3.69 -5.84
C ARG A 107 -6.16 -4.22 -4.55
N VAL A 108 -5.22 -3.49 -3.95
CA VAL A 108 -4.68 -3.84 -2.63
C VAL A 108 -5.69 -3.53 -1.52
N ALA A 109 -6.43 -2.43 -1.64
CA ALA A 109 -7.33 -1.96 -0.59
C ALA A 109 -8.74 -2.59 -0.65
N GLY A 110 -9.24 -2.90 -1.84
CA GLY A 110 -10.65 -3.27 -2.07
C GLY A 110 -10.90 -4.66 -2.65
N GLY A 111 -9.86 -5.50 -2.83
CA GLY A 111 -10.05 -6.88 -3.29
C GLY A 111 -10.86 -6.99 -4.58
N ASP A 112 -11.99 -7.71 -4.56
CA ASP A 112 -12.89 -7.89 -5.69
C ASP A 112 -13.69 -6.61 -6.04
N ASP A 113 -13.97 -5.76 -5.04
CA ASP A 113 -14.75 -4.52 -5.15
C ASP A 113 -13.87 -3.28 -5.44
N TRP A 114 -12.60 -3.49 -5.79
CA TRP A 114 -11.61 -2.43 -6.01
C TRP A 114 -12.05 -1.33 -6.98
N ARG A 115 -12.97 -1.62 -7.92
CA ARG A 115 -13.47 -0.64 -8.88
C ARG A 115 -14.22 0.49 -8.19
N GLU A 116 -14.93 0.20 -7.11
CA GLU A 116 -15.68 1.20 -6.33
C GLU A 116 -14.74 2.19 -5.64
N LEU A 117 -13.50 1.77 -5.35
CA LEU A 117 -12.48 2.61 -4.75
C LEU A 117 -11.75 3.52 -5.75
N MET A 118 -12.02 3.41 -7.05
CA MET A 118 -11.29 4.18 -8.07
C MET A 118 -11.41 5.71 -7.93
N PRO A 119 -12.58 6.30 -7.60
CA PRO A 119 -12.68 7.73 -7.31
C PRO A 119 -11.79 8.13 -6.14
N VAL A 120 -11.88 7.42 -5.01
CA VAL A 120 -11.08 7.68 -3.81
C VAL A 120 -9.58 7.48 -4.07
N ALA A 121 -9.21 6.46 -4.84
CA ALA A 121 -7.82 6.23 -5.24
C ALA A 121 -7.26 7.38 -6.08
N ARG A 122 -8.06 8.00 -6.96
CA ARG A 122 -7.63 9.20 -7.70
C ARG A 122 -7.46 10.39 -6.77
N GLU A 123 -8.40 10.62 -5.86
CA GLU A 123 -8.29 11.71 -4.87
C GLU A 123 -7.04 11.55 -4.01
N VAL A 124 -6.79 10.36 -3.48
CA VAL A 124 -5.59 10.05 -2.69
C VAL A 124 -4.31 10.28 -3.51
N ALA A 125 -4.30 9.90 -4.79
CA ALA A 125 -3.17 10.22 -5.67
C ALA A 125 -2.99 11.73 -5.85
N GLY A 126 -4.08 12.50 -5.94
CA GLY A 126 -4.06 13.96 -5.98
C GLY A 126 -3.48 14.58 -4.71
N THR A 127 -3.90 14.10 -3.54
CA THR A 127 -3.33 14.52 -2.25
C THR A 127 -1.83 14.25 -2.20
N LEU A 128 -1.41 13.02 -2.49
CA LEU A 128 0.02 12.67 -2.52
C LEU A 128 0.81 13.46 -3.57
N ALA A 129 0.17 13.89 -4.66
CA ALA A 129 0.82 14.73 -5.66
C ALA A 129 1.01 16.16 -5.17
N SER A 130 0.02 16.72 -4.47
CA SER A 130 0.14 18.04 -3.83
C SER A 130 1.19 18.08 -2.72
N GLU A 131 1.49 16.94 -2.11
CA GLU A 131 2.57 16.73 -1.14
C GLU A 131 3.92 16.36 -1.80
N GLU A 132 3.99 16.36 -3.13
CA GLU A 132 5.17 15.98 -3.91
C GLU A 132 5.70 14.55 -3.65
N VAL A 133 4.87 13.69 -3.05
CA VAL A 133 5.17 12.27 -2.81
C VAL A 133 5.03 11.46 -4.10
N VAL A 134 4.11 11.85 -4.99
CA VAL A 134 3.94 11.22 -6.31
C VAL A 134 3.89 12.28 -7.41
N VAL A 135 4.27 11.89 -8.62
CA VAL A 135 3.98 12.68 -9.82
C VAL A 135 2.92 11.96 -10.63
N ILE A 136 1.81 12.63 -10.90
CA ILE A 136 0.76 12.11 -11.78
C ILE A 136 1.19 12.35 -13.22
N GLN A 137 1.11 11.31 -14.04
CA GLN A 137 1.48 11.34 -15.44
C GLN A 137 0.33 10.85 -16.32
N GLN A 138 0.18 11.45 -17.50
CA GLN A 138 -0.68 10.97 -18.57
C GLN A 138 0.10 10.96 -19.88
N ARG A 139 0.11 9.80 -20.56
CA ARG A 139 0.92 9.59 -21.78
C ARG A 139 2.42 9.88 -21.60
N GLY A 140 2.93 9.68 -20.39
CA GLY A 140 4.35 9.89 -20.04
C GLY A 140 4.68 11.27 -19.50
N GLU A 141 3.78 12.25 -19.67
CA GLU A 141 4.01 13.64 -19.26
C GLU A 141 3.34 13.94 -17.91
N PRO A 142 3.97 14.74 -17.02
CA PRO A 142 3.33 15.24 -15.81
C PRO A 142 2.02 15.99 -16.10
N VAL A 143 1.00 15.78 -15.28
CA VAL A 143 -0.30 16.43 -15.43
C VAL A 143 -0.97 16.63 -14.08
N ASP A 144 -1.70 17.74 -13.92
CA ASP A 144 -2.58 17.95 -12.76
C ASP A 144 -3.76 16.98 -12.80
N LEU A 145 -4.20 16.53 -11.63
CA LEU A 145 -5.30 15.56 -11.54
C LEU A 145 -6.59 16.07 -12.19
N ASP A 146 -6.92 17.35 -11.98
CA ASP A 146 -8.15 17.97 -12.50
C ASP A 146 -8.16 18.07 -14.04
N ALA A 147 -6.98 18.13 -14.65
CA ALA A 147 -6.83 18.15 -16.11
C ALA A 147 -6.81 16.73 -16.71
N ALA A 148 -6.50 15.71 -15.93
CA ALA A 148 -6.31 14.35 -16.42
C ALA A 148 -7.63 13.63 -16.72
N LYS A 149 -7.79 13.13 -17.95
CA LYS A 149 -8.98 12.37 -18.37
C LYS A 149 -8.63 10.93 -18.72
N GLY A 150 -9.29 9.96 -18.09
CA GLY A 150 -9.02 8.54 -18.34
C GLY A 150 -7.72 8.07 -17.67
N PRO A 151 -7.04 7.03 -18.17
CA PRO A 151 -5.92 6.38 -17.48
C PRO A 151 -4.78 7.35 -17.13
N ILE A 152 -4.27 7.22 -15.89
CA ILE A 152 -3.11 7.94 -15.37
C ILE A 152 -2.09 6.96 -14.80
N ARG A 153 -0.84 7.41 -14.71
CA ARG A 153 0.28 6.71 -14.08
C ARG A 153 0.77 7.55 -12.91
N LEU A 154 1.28 6.88 -11.89
CA LEU A 154 1.94 7.54 -10.76
C LEU A 154 3.42 7.18 -10.83
N ALA A 155 4.28 8.18 -10.86
CA ALA A 155 5.72 8.07 -10.61
C ALA A 155 6.01 8.49 -9.18
N ALA A 156 7.18 8.13 -8.66
CA ALA A 156 7.64 8.65 -7.38
C ALA A 156 7.98 10.14 -7.52
N GLY A 157 7.46 10.96 -6.60
CA GLY A 157 7.85 12.35 -6.48
C GLY A 157 9.10 12.54 -5.63
N PRO A 158 9.63 13.77 -5.55
CA PRO A 158 10.84 14.08 -4.81
C PRO A 158 10.72 13.79 -3.30
N GLU A 159 9.52 13.91 -2.73
CA GLU A 159 9.29 13.69 -1.29
C GLU A 159 9.02 12.22 -0.92
N LEU A 160 8.99 11.30 -1.91
CA LEU A 160 8.93 9.87 -1.61
C LEU A 160 10.28 9.36 -1.09
N LYS A 161 10.39 9.28 0.23
CA LYS A 161 11.55 8.70 0.93
C LYS A 161 11.76 7.22 0.53
N ARG A 162 13.02 6.82 0.36
CA ARG A 162 13.49 5.46 0.01
C ARG A 162 14.57 4.95 0.98
#